data_AF-A0A5N9HAB5-F1
#
_entry.id   AF-A0A5N9HAB5-F1
#
_cell.length_a   1.000
_cell.length_b   1.000
_cell.length_c   1.000
_cell.angle_alpha   90.00
_cell.angle_beta   90.00
_cell.angle_gamma   90.00
#
_symmetry.space_group_name_H-M   'P 1'
#
loop_
_entity.id
_entity.type
_entity.pdbx_description
1 polymer ?
#
loop_
_entity_poly.entity_id
_entity_poly.type
_entity_poly.pdbx_seq_one_letter_code
_entity_poly.pdbx_strand_id
1 'polypeptide(L)' 'MPNARDIASICAAAGADMPSDTRPLSAPIYQSSVFEIDSLETVDDLYEGRAEGFIYSRDSNPNVSILEKVVA' A
#
# COMPACT_ATOMS: atom_id res chain seq x y z
N MET A 1 15.81 -16.10 -19.26
CA MET A 1 14.76 -15.54 -18.38
C MET A 1 15.33 -15.53 -16.97
N PRO A 2 15.34 -14.40 -16.25
CA PRO A 2 15.66 -14.46 -14.82
C PRO A 2 14.65 -15.42 -14.18
N ASN A 3 15.12 -16.32 -13.32
CA ASN A 3 14.26 -17.31 -12.68
C ASN A 3 13.17 -16.58 -11.88
N ALA A 4 11.90 -16.88 -12.16
CA ALA A 4 10.80 -16.35 -11.36
C ALA A 4 10.98 -16.85 -9.92
N ARG A 5 10.74 -15.99 -8.93
CA ARG A 5 10.81 -16.38 -7.51
C ARG A 5 9.77 -17.47 -7.24
N ASP A 6 10.11 -18.44 -6.40
CA ASP A 6 9.14 -19.43 -5.93
C ASP A 6 8.13 -18.79 -4.97
N ILE A 7 7.01 -19.50 -4.70
CA ILE A 7 5.92 -18.97 -3.88
C ILE A 7 6.37 -18.66 -2.44
N ALA A 8 7.25 -19.48 -1.88
CA ALA A 8 7.77 -19.27 -0.53
C ALA A 8 8.59 -17.97 -0.44
N SER A 9 9.41 -17.71 -1.46
CA SER A 9 10.19 -16.48 -1.58
C SER A 9 9.30 -15.26 -1.81
N ILE A 10 8.20 -15.40 -2.56
CA ILE A 10 7.21 -14.33 -2.73
C ILE A 10 6.54 -14.03 -1.39
N CYS A 11 5.95 -15.02 -0.73
CA CYS A 11 5.26 -14.82 0.55
C CYS A 11 6.17 -14.23 1.65
N ALA A 12 7.45 -14.60 1.68
CA ALA A 12 8.38 -14.15 2.71
C ALA A 12 8.95 -12.74 2.47
N ALA A 13 9.02 -12.29 1.22
CA ALA A 13 9.77 -11.07 0.86
C ALA A 13 8.97 -10.05 0.05
N ALA A 14 7.76 -10.39 -0.42
CA ALA A 14 6.95 -9.46 -1.20
C ALA A 14 6.29 -8.42 -0.30
N GLY A 15 6.20 -7.19 -0.81
CA GLY A 15 5.61 -6.06 -0.09
C GLY A 15 6.61 -5.30 0.80
N ALA A 16 7.50 -4.52 0.17
CA ALA A 16 8.04 -3.25 0.69
C ALA A 16 9.19 -2.78 -0.22
N ASP A 17 8.91 -1.83 -1.11
CA ASP A 17 9.93 -0.92 -1.62
C ASP A 17 9.47 0.51 -1.32
N MET A 18 9.85 0.98 -0.13
CA MET A 18 9.91 2.42 0.14
C MET A 18 11.39 2.79 0.04
N PRO A 19 11.80 3.69 -0.88
CA PRO A 19 13.20 4.07 -1.01
C PRO A 19 13.67 4.78 0.27
N SER A 20 14.60 4.15 0.99
CA SER A 20 15.25 4.69 2.19
C SER A 20 16.55 3.94 2.48
N ASP A 21 17.56 4.65 3.00
CA ASP A 21 18.83 4.08 3.47
C ASP A 21 18.64 3.19 4.72
N THR A 22 17.59 3.45 5.48
CA THR A 22 17.16 2.60 6.60
C THR A 22 15.65 2.42 6.57
N ARG A 23 15.19 1.18 6.62
CA ARG A 23 13.77 0.87 6.59
C ARG A 23 13.44 -0.27 7.55
N PRO A 24 12.24 -0.28 8.14
CA PRO A 24 11.80 -1.44 8.88
C PRO A 24 11.79 -2.66 7.94
N LEU A 25 12.17 -3.82 8.48
CA LEU A 25 12.16 -5.07 7.72
C LEU A 25 10.74 -5.45 7.29
N SER A 26 9.76 -5.18 8.15
CA SER A 26 8.34 -5.40 7.89
C SER A 26 7.63 -4.08 7.58
N ALA A 27 6.56 -4.12 6.80
CA ALA A 27 5.72 -2.95 6.57
C ALA A 27 5.15 -2.42 7.91
N PRO A 28 5.08 -1.09 8.11
CA PRO A 28 4.38 -0.49 9.26
C PRO A 28 2.92 -0.91 9.31
N ILE A 29 2.33 -0.98 10.51
CA ILE A 29 0.91 -1.26 10.69
C ILE A 29 0.11 0.06 10.67
N TYR A 30 -0.66 0.28 9.61
CA TYR A 30 -1.54 1.44 9.43
C TYR A 30 -2.89 1.19 10.11
N GLN A 31 -2.87 1.12 11.45
CA GLN A 31 -4.02 0.86 12.30
C GLN A 31 -4.91 2.11 12.48
N SER A 32 -5.38 2.67 11.37
CA SER A 32 -6.34 3.78 11.36
C SER A 32 -7.63 3.39 10.64
N SER A 33 -8.73 4.03 10.99
CA SER A 33 -9.99 3.93 10.24
C SER A 33 -10.13 5.02 9.17
N VAL A 34 -9.57 6.21 9.39
CA VAL A 34 -9.69 7.41 8.54
C VAL A 34 -8.30 7.95 8.22
N PHE A 35 -8.15 8.59 7.05
CA PHE A 35 -6.93 9.25 6.63
C PHE A 35 -7.15 10.76 6.49
N GLU A 36 -6.13 11.55 6.84
CA GLU A 36 -6.12 13.00 6.69
C GLU A 36 -5.87 13.39 5.23
N ILE A 37 -6.55 14.45 4.77
CA ILE A 37 -6.45 14.96 3.41
C ILE A 37 -6.36 16.49 3.50
N ASP A 38 -5.30 17.05 2.92
CA ASP A 38 -4.91 18.45 3.15
C ASP A 38 -5.81 19.49 2.47
N SER A 39 -6.59 19.09 1.46
CA SER A 39 -7.45 20.01 0.70
C SER A 39 -8.71 19.36 0.16
N LEU A 40 -9.76 20.16 -0.04
CA LEU A 40 -11.00 19.70 -0.68
C LEU A 40 -10.79 19.30 -2.15
N GLU A 41 -9.88 19.97 -2.85
CA GLU A 41 -9.53 19.62 -4.23
C GLU A 41 -8.95 18.20 -4.29
N THR A 42 -8.12 17.83 -3.32
CA THR A 42 -7.59 16.46 -3.19
C THR A 42 -8.70 15.45 -2.89
N VAL A 43 -9.71 15.81 -2.10
CA VAL A 43 -10.88 14.94 -1.85
C VAL A 43 -11.61 14.65 -3.15
N ASP A 44 -11.89 15.69 -3.94
CA ASP A 44 -12.58 15.54 -5.24
C ASP A 44 -11.76 14.67 -6.21
N ASP A 45 -10.45 14.91 -6.30
CA ASP A 45 -9.56 14.12 -7.15
C ASP A 45 -9.53 12.64 -6.76
N LEU A 46 -9.58 12.32 -5.46
CA LEU A 46 -9.62 10.93 -4.97
C LEU A 46 -10.95 10.25 -5.33
N TYR A 47 -12.07 10.92 -5.13
CA TYR A 47 -13.39 10.35 -5.45
C TYR A 47 -13.64 10.20 -6.95
N GLU A 48 -13.08 11.11 -7.77
CA GLU A 48 -13.20 11.06 -9.23
C GLU A 48 -12.11 10.21 -9.90
N GLY A 49 -11.23 9.57 -9.10
CA GLY A 49 -10.19 8.67 -9.59
C GLY A 49 -9.06 9.35 -10.36
N ARG A 50 -8.88 10.66 -10.15
CA ARG A 50 -7.77 11.44 -10.71
C ARG A 50 -6.50 11.36 -9.85
N ALA A 51 -6.64 11.00 -8.57
CA ALA A 51 -5.54 10.74 -7.66
C ALA A 51 -5.68 9.36 -7.01
N GLU A 52 -4.55 8.75 -6.65
CA GLU A 52 -4.51 7.55 -5.81
C GLU A 52 -4.33 7.95 -4.34
N GLY A 53 -5.02 7.25 -3.44
CA GLY A 53 -4.88 7.48 -2.01
C GLY A 53 -5.85 6.65 -1.18
N PHE A 54 -5.87 6.93 0.12
CA PHE A 54 -6.72 6.25 1.10
C PHE A 54 -7.59 7.30 1.78
N ILE A 55 -8.89 7.02 1.94
CA ILE A 55 -9.86 7.89 2.62
C ILE A 55 -10.35 7.21 3.91
N TYR A 56 -10.82 5.97 3.78
CA TYR A 56 -11.40 5.21 4.86
C TYR A 56 -11.04 3.73 4.74
N SER A 57 -10.53 3.12 5.81
CA SER A 57 -9.98 1.75 5.80
C SER A 57 -10.97 0.65 5.46
N ARG A 58 -12.28 0.93 5.48
CA ARG A 58 -13.30 0.00 4.97
C ARG A 58 -13.17 -0.22 3.47
N ASP A 59 -12.83 0.83 2.74
CA ASP A 59 -12.77 0.82 1.28
C ASP A 59 -11.36 0.46 0.80
N SER A 60 -10.33 1.02 1.43
CA SER A 60 -8.93 0.71 1.14
C SER A 60 -8.01 1.08 2.32
N ASN A 61 -6.93 0.31 2.52
CA ASN A 61 -5.93 0.57 3.57
C ASN A 61 -4.52 0.19 3.05
N PRO A 62 -3.45 0.92 3.41
CA PRO A 62 -2.10 0.64 2.92
C PRO A 62 -1.63 -0.81 3.14
N ASN A 63 -1.91 -1.41 4.31
CA ASN A 63 -1.51 -2.79 4.55
C ASN A 63 -2.28 -3.78 3.69
N VAL A 64 -3.58 -3.54 3.50
CA VAL A 64 -4.43 -4.39 2.67
C VAL A 64 -3.99 -4.29 1.21
N SER A 65 -3.71 -3.09 0.70
CA SER A 65 -3.22 -2.90 -0.67
C SER A 65 -1.82 -3.50 -0.90
N ILE A 66 -0.95 -3.52 0.12
CA ILE A 66 0.31 -4.28 0.04
C ILE A 66 0.00 -5.76 -0.13
N LEU A 67 -0.90 -6.33 0.70
CA LEU A 67 -1.28 -7.74 0.61
C LEU A 67 -1.93 -8.08 -0.74
N GLU A 68 -2.86 -7.26 -1.22
CA GLU A 68 -3.53 -7.42 -2.52
C GLU A 68 -2.52 -7.54 -3.67
N LYS A 69 -1.48 -6.71 -3.67
CA LYS A 69 -0.40 -6.76 -4.67
C LYS A 69 0.44 -8.04 -4.59
N VAL A 70 0.54 -8.66 -3.41
CA VAL A 70 1.29 -9.92 -3.23
C VAL A 70 0.49 -11.13 -3.69
N VAL A 71 -0.84 -11.10 -3.57
CA VAL A 71 -1.72 -12.24 -3.87
C VAL A 71 -2.32 -12.24 -5.29
N ALA A 72 -2.27 -11.10 -5.99
CA ALA A 72 -2.74 -10.96 -7.37
C ALA A 72 -1.83 -11.67 -8.39
#